data_AF-A0A3A6DAH8-F1
#
_entry.id   AF-A0A3A6DAH8-F1
#
_cell.length_a   1.000
_cell.length_b   1.000
_cell.length_c   1.000
_cell.angle_alpha   90.00
_cell.angle_beta   90.00
_cell.angle_gamma   90.00
#
_symmetry.space_group_name_H-M   'P 1'
#
loop_
_entity.id
_entity.type
_entity.pdbx_description
1 polymer ?
#
loop_
_entity_poly.entity_id
_entity_poly.type
_entity_poly.pdbx_seq_one_letter_code
_entity_poly.pdbx_strand_id
1 'polypeptide(L)'
;MSEEKNEKNTVSDAENTQNAPEIEDKEELITADSLDKMMEELKEEADGSVQTPPVKAEKPAVTETSENVKKYKLFFVSDMDEEAEFLHKMSKDGLHFVSKNGIQYLFKKGEPKNYYYHLGYYEKDIRDPEQYVENYKEAGWDNIYHEKGEFDGVWNYFRTEMDDGTEPKIFSDRMSRIALYKRLLTSWRSLLTMLAICSVFILGLLAFLWLGVNASSITTIGMRVSGIILLLILAVFLLYLRLYHKIGRKLEELVKH
;
A
#
# COMPACT_ATOMS: atom_id res chain seq x y z
N MET A 1 2.77 -62.47 -12.86
CA MET A 1 3.45 -62.73 -14.15
C MET A 1 2.82 -61.79 -15.17
N SER A 2 3.58 -60.98 -15.92
CA SER A 2 5.02 -60.67 -15.80
C SER A 2 5.35 -59.40 -16.60
N GLU A 3 6.61 -58.97 -16.52
CA GLU A 3 7.32 -57.88 -17.25
C GLU A 3 6.72 -57.43 -18.61
N GLU A 4 6.63 -56.14 -18.97
CA GLU A 4 7.64 -55.04 -19.05
C GLU A 4 8.59 -55.15 -20.28
N LYS A 5 8.90 -53.98 -20.87
CA LYS A 5 9.91 -53.68 -21.92
C LYS A 5 9.63 -54.08 -23.38
N ASN A 6 10.35 -53.52 -24.37
CA ASN A 6 10.87 -52.16 -24.62
C ASN A 6 11.46 -52.10 -26.06
N GLU A 7 11.73 -50.89 -26.56
CA GLU A 7 12.85 -50.55 -27.48
C GLU A 7 12.88 -51.03 -28.96
N LYS A 8 12.92 -50.00 -29.84
CA LYS A 8 13.93 -49.73 -30.89
C LYS A 8 13.76 -50.19 -32.36
N ASN A 9 14.44 -49.38 -33.19
CA ASN A 9 15.12 -49.69 -34.46
C ASN A 9 14.28 -49.85 -35.76
N THR A 10 14.69 -49.36 -36.95
CA THR A 10 15.74 -48.38 -37.39
C THR A 10 15.48 -47.94 -38.85
N VAL A 11 16.48 -47.30 -39.52
CA VAL A 11 16.60 -46.97 -40.97
C VAL A 11 16.08 -45.55 -41.32
N SER A 12 16.87 -44.53 -41.68
CA SER A 12 18.25 -44.38 -42.23
C SER A 12 18.39 -44.60 -43.75
N ASP A 13 19.37 -44.03 -44.46
CA ASP A 13 20.44 -43.07 -44.10
C ASP A 13 19.98 -41.62 -44.46
N ALA A 14 20.59 -40.69 -45.22
CA ALA A 14 21.92 -40.34 -45.79
C ALA A 14 21.77 -38.90 -46.40
N GLU A 15 22.78 -38.09 -46.78
CA GLU A 15 24.17 -37.85 -46.37
C GLU A 15 24.66 -36.55 -47.10
N ASN A 16 25.80 -35.98 -46.68
CA ASN A 16 26.73 -35.11 -47.44
C ASN A 16 26.47 -33.58 -47.52
N THR A 17 27.44 -32.66 -47.30
CA THR A 17 28.70 -32.58 -46.51
C THR A 17 29.11 -31.10 -46.40
N GLN A 18 29.69 -30.72 -45.25
CA GLN A 18 30.53 -29.54 -44.94
C GLN A 18 30.82 -28.46 -46.02
N ASN A 19 30.67 -27.18 -45.64
CA ASN A 19 31.81 -26.25 -45.52
C ASN A 19 31.43 -24.95 -44.80
N ALA A 20 32.35 -24.39 -44.02
CA ALA A 20 32.22 -23.08 -43.38
C ALA A 20 33.61 -22.47 -43.10
N PRO A 21 33.83 -21.19 -43.47
CA PRO A 21 34.97 -20.42 -42.96
C PRO A 21 34.59 -19.04 -42.39
N GLU A 22 35.07 -18.79 -41.17
CA GLU A 22 35.62 -17.50 -40.69
C GLU A 22 34.70 -16.28 -40.48
N ILE A 23 35.30 -15.19 -39.99
CA ILE A 23 34.68 -14.11 -39.19
C ILE A 23 35.16 -12.74 -39.68
N GLU A 24 34.28 -11.74 -39.76
CA GLU A 24 34.66 -10.34 -39.53
C GLU A 24 33.46 -9.49 -39.08
N ASP A 25 33.60 -8.77 -37.96
CA ASP A 25 32.63 -7.76 -37.50
C ASP A 25 32.81 -6.45 -38.27
N LYS A 26 31.71 -5.83 -38.73
CA LYS A 26 31.67 -4.39 -39.09
C LYS A 26 30.34 -3.76 -38.68
N GLU A 27 30.40 -2.86 -37.71
CA GLU A 27 29.32 -1.92 -37.39
C GLU A 27 29.26 -0.84 -38.49
N GLU A 28 28.12 -0.67 -39.18
CA GLU A 28 27.91 0.52 -40.00
C GLU A 28 27.44 1.68 -39.11
N LEU A 29 28.35 2.64 -38.92
CA LEU A 29 28.14 3.83 -38.10
C LEU A 29 27.06 4.72 -38.70
N ILE A 30 26.01 5.03 -37.92
CA ILE A 30 25.09 6.12 -38.25
C ILE A 30 25.90 7.43 -38.21
N THR A 31 26.00 8.12 -39.34
CA THR A 31 26.79 9.36 -39.43
C THR A 31 26.09 10.51 -38.70
N ALA A 32 26.87 11.37 -38.02
CA ALA A 32 26.34 12.49 -37.23
C ALA A 32 25.45 13.45 -38.05
N ASP A 33 25.78 13.62 -39.34
CA ASP A 33 25.03 14.40 -40.33
C ASP A 33 23.56 13.95 -40.48
N SER A 34 23.26 12.67 -40.21
CA SER A 34 21.89 12.13 -40.17
C SER A 34 21.11 12.53 -38.91
N LEU A 35 21.79 12.90 -37.83
CA LEU A 35 21.20 13.10 -36.51
C LEU A 35 20.98 14.60 -36.22
N ASP A 36 21.92 15.45 -36.63
CA ASP A 36 21.75 16.92 -36.59
C ASP A 36 20.53 17.35 -37.43
N LYS A 37 20.33 16.75 -38.60
CA LYS A 37 19.17 17.05 -39.47
C LYS A 37 17.83 16.74 -38.79
N MET A 38 17.74 15.68 -37.99
CA MET A 38 16.54 15.35 -37.20
C MET A 38 16.34 16.30 -36.01
N MET A 39 17.43 16.85 -35.46
CA MET A 39 17.35 17.86 -34.39
C MET A 39 16.98 19.26 -34.90
N GLU A 40 17.11 19.52 -36.19
CA GLU A 40 16.69 20.79 -36.80
C GLU A 40 15.17 20.80 -37.09
N GLU A 41 14.63 19.72 -37.69
CA GLU A 41 13.18 19.56 -37.91
C GLU A 41 12.38 19.61 -36.59
N LEU A 42 12.93 19.07 -35.49
CA LEU A 42 12.30 19.13 -34.15
C LEU A 42 12.34 20.50 -33.47
N LYS A 43 13.00 21.53 -34.05
CA LYS A 43 12.97 22.91 -33.54
C LYS A 43 11.93 23.78 -34.24
N GLU A 44 11.67 23.60 -35.53
CA GLU A 44 10.75 24.48 -36.25
C GLU A 44 9.29 24.33 -35.79
N GLU A 45 8.86 23.15 -35.33
CA GLU A 45 7.52 23.00 -34.71
C GLU A 45 7.40 23.67 -33.32
N ALA A 46 8.52 24.05 -32.67
CA ALA A 46 8.51 24.53 -31.29
C ALA A 46 8.29 26.05 -31.13
N ASP A 47 8.54 26.86 -32.18
CA ASP A 47 8.47 28.34 -32.11
C ASP A 47 7.15 28.93 -32.68
N GLY A 48 6.22 28.07 -33.09
CA GLY A 48 4.96 28.43 -33.77
C GLY A 48 3.86 29.03 -32.90
N SER A 49 4.16 30.00 -32.02
CA SER A 49 3.15 30.62 -31.13
C SER A 49 2.62 31.97 -31.63
N VAL A 50 1.32 32.02 -31.97
CA VAL A 50 0.65 33.24 -32.49
C VAL A 50 0.19 34.16 -31.35
N GLN A 51 0.63 35.42 -31.37
CA GLN A 51 0.18 36.44 -30.41
C GLN A 51 -1.11 37.13 -30.87
N THR A 52 -2.02 37.44 -29.94
CA THR A 52 -3.13 38.39 -30.15
C THR A 52 -3.30 39.27 -28.89
N PRO A 53 -3.63 40.58 -28.98
CA PRO A 53 -3.40 41.53 -27.89
C PRO A 53 -4.36 41.43 -26.68
N PRO A 54 -4.04 42.08 -25.53
CA PRO A 54 -4.68 41.79 -24.24
C PRO A 54 -5.98 42.56 -23.98
N VAL A 55 -6.94 41.89 -23.34
CA VAL A 55 -8.09 42.53 -22.67
C VAL A 55 -7.87 42.49 -21.15
N LYS A 56 -7.93 43.67 -20.51
CA LYS A 56 -7.73 43.81 -19.06
C LYS A 56 -8.94 43.28 -18.28
N ALA A 57 -8.80 42.12 -17.64
CA ALA A 57 -9.74 41.59 -16.66
C ALA A 57 -9.10 41.56 -15.26
N GLU A 58 -9.26 42.66 -14.51
CA GLU A 58 -8.70 42.81 -13.17
C GLU A 58 -9.60 42.07 -12.14
N LYS A 59 -9.10 40.99 -11.56
CA LYS A 59 -9.74 40.28 -10.44
C LYS A 59 -8.71 40.14 -9.31
N PRO A 60 -9.03 40.56 -8.07
CA PRO A 60 -8.01 40.81 -7.04
C PRO A 60 -7.31 39.54 -6.58
N ALA A 61 -6.00 39.66 -6.33
CA ALA A 61 -5.21 38.61 -5.74
C ALA A 61 -5.54 38.45 -4.25
N VAL A 62 -5.92 37.24 -3.84
CA VAL A 62 -5.71 36.74 -2.48
C VAL A 62 -4.77 35.54 -2.60
N THR A 63 -3.48 35.84 -2.77
CA THR A 63 -2.42 34.83 -2.76
C THR A 63 -2.14 34.42 -1.32
N GLU A 64 -3.07 33.68 -0.71
CA GLU A 64 -2.76 32.90 0.48
C GLU A 64 -1.62 31.94 0.15
N THR A 65 -0.44 32.19 0.71
CA THR A 65 0.64 31.22 0.76
C THR A 65 0.19 30.06 1.64
N SER A 66 -0.40 29.04 1.01
CA SER A 66 -0.92 27.83 1.64
C SER A 66 0.22 26.98 2.20
N GLU A 67 0.69 27.35 3.39
CA GLU A 67 1.74 26.66 4.13
C GLU A 67 1.27 25.24 4.47
N ASN A 68 1.71 24.28 3.65
CA ASN A 68 1.34 22.88 3.80
C ASN A 68 2.24 22.21 4.84
N VAL A 69 1.66 21.90 5.99
CA VAL A 69 2.35 21.31 7.15
C VAL A 69 2.31 19.79 7.05
N LYS A 70 3.48 19.15 7.17
CA LYS A 70 3.59 17.69 7.28
C LYS A 70 3.59 17.25 8.75
N LYS A 71 2.87 16.17 9.05
CA LYS A 71 2.94 15.45 10.34
C LYS A 71 3.20 13.96 10.08
N TYR A 72 3.81 13.28 11.04
CA TYR A 72 4.07 11.85 10.97
C TYR A 72 3.38 11.12 12.12
N LYS A 73 2.54 10.12 11.79
CA LYS A 73 1.76 9.36 12.76
C LYS A 73 1.44 7.97 12.18
N LEU A 74 1.53 6.92 13.00
CA LEU A 74 1.09 5.58 12.63
C LEU A 74 -0.29 5.31 13.25
N PHE A 75 -1.21 4.84 12.41
CA PHE A 75 -2.48 4.23 12.78
C PHE A 75 -2.59 2.88 12.06
N PHE A 76 -3.39 1.97 12.59
CA PHE A 76 -3.69 0.67 11.99
C PHE A 76 -5.12 0.67 11.42
N VAL A 77 -5.46 -0.33 10.59
CA VAL A 77 -6.83 -0.55 10.08
C VAL A 77 -7.90 -0.67 11.18
N SER A 78 -7.52 -1.06 12.40
CA SER A 78 -8.40 -1.05 13.57
C SER A 78 -8.66 0.35 14.16
N ASP A 79 -7.91 1.37 13.76
CA ASP A 79 -7.73 2.61 14.51
C ASP A 79 -8.39 3.81 13.80
N MET A 80 -9.39 3.52 12.94
CA MET A 80 -10.13 4.48 12.12
C MET A 80 -10.74 5.62 12.95
N ASP A 81 -11.25 5.30 14.14
CA ASP A 81 -11.88 6.25 15.06
C ASP A 81 -10.82 7.14 15.71
N GLU A 82 -9.72 6.52 16.17
CA GLU A 82 -8.55 7.23 16.72
C GLU A 82 -7.84 8.13 15.69
N GLU A 83 -7.88 7.77 14.41
CA GLU A 83 -7.38 8.58 13.30
C GLU A 83 -8.32 9.75 12.98
N ALA A 84 -9.63 9.52 12.90
CA ALA A 84 -10.63 10.58 12.74
C ALA A 84 -10.55 11.63 13.87
N GLU A 85 -10.43 11.18 15.13
CA GLU A 85 -10.18 12.05 16.29
C GLU A 85 -8.91 12.91 16.13
N PHE A 86 -7.85 12.36 15.54
CA PHE A 86 -6.58 13.07 15.33
C PHE A 86 -6.71 14.14 14.23
N LEU A 87 -7.39 13.85 13.13
CA LEU A 87 -7.67 14.84 12.08
C LEU A 87 -8.58 15.97 12.60
N HIS A 88 -9.59 15.63 13.41
CA HIS A 88 -10.47 16.60 14.08
C HIS A 88 -9.70 17.56 15.00
N LYS A 89 -8.81 17.02 15.83
CA LYS A 89 -7.95 17.82 16.73
C LYS A 89 -7.00 18.73 15.94
N MET A 90 -6.37 18.23 14.88
CA MET A 90 -5.54 19.04 13.99
C MET A 90 -6.34 20.19 13.35
N SER A 91 -7.60 19.98 12.93
CA SER A 91 -8.42 21.06 12.36
C SER A 91 -8.81 22.13 13.39
N LYS A 92 -9.02 21.74 14.65
CA LYS A 92 -9.20 22.71 15.76
C LYS A 92 -7.96 23.56 16.00
N ASP A 93 -6.77 23.02 15.71
CA ASP A 93 -5.49 23.76 15.74
C ASP A 93 -5.21 24.54 14.43
N GLY A 94 -6.17 24.64 13.50
CA GLY A 94 -6.01 25.34 12.21
C GLY A 94 -5.25 24.55 11.14
N LEU A 95 -5.15 23.22 11.29
CA LEU A 95 -4.51 22.32 10.32
C LEU A 95 -5.55 21.38 9.69
N HIS A 96 -6.05 21.73 8.51
CA HIS A 96 -7.06 20.93 7.81
C HIS A 96 -6.40 19.86 6.95
N PHE A 97 -6.81 18.60 7.10
CA PHE A 97 -6.27 17.47 6.34
C PHE A 97 -6.52 17.61 4.83
N VAL A 98 -5.50 17.28 4.02
CA VAL A 98 -5.52 17.35 2.55
C VAL A 98 -5.26 15.99 1.93
N SER A 99 -4.21 15.29 2.35
CA SER A 99 -3.85 13.97 1.83
C SER A 99 -2.90 13.21 2.75
N LYS A 100 -2.82 11.89 2.55
CA LYS A 100 -1.97 10.96 3.29
C LYS A 100 -1.02 10.25 2.34
N ASN A 101 0.07 9.73 2.87
CA ASN A 101 0.95 8.80 2.17
C ASN A 101 1.61 7.87 3.21
N GLY A 102 0.91 6.79 3.56
CA GLY A 102 1.30 5.91 4.67
C GLY A 102 1.23 6.63 6.01
N ILE A 103 2.38 6.76 6.70
CA ILE A 103 2.47 7.47 7.99
C ILE A 103 2.57 9.00 7.89
N GLN A 104 2.70 9.55 6.67
CA GLN A 104 2.80 11.00 6.45
C GLN A 104 1.43 11.60 6.16
N TYR A 105 1.07 12.66 6.89
CA TYR A 105 -0.15 13.44 6.70
C TYR A 105 0.22 14.83 6.23
N LEU A 106 -0.48 15.31 5.20
CA LEU A 106 -0.38 16.67 4.69
C LEU A 106 -1.60 17.47 5.13
N PHE A 107 -1.36 18.63 5.73
CA PHE A 107 -2.38 19.56 6.19
C PHE A 107 -2.20 20.93 5.54
N LYS A 108 -3.28 21.56 5.06
CA LYS A 108 -3.28 22.99 4.75
C LYS A 108 -3.48 23.75 6.06
N LYS A 109 -2.59 24.70 6.36
CA LYS A 109 -2.77 25.68 7.44
C LYS A 109 -3.87 26.68 7.07
N GLY A 110 -4.77 26.96 8.01
CA GLY A 110 -5.91 27.86 7.87
C GLY A 110 -6.41 28.35 9.24
N GLU A 111 -7.62 28.89 9.28
CA GLU A 111 -8.25 29.30 10.55
C GLU A 111 -8.76 28.07 11.34
N PRO A 112 -8.71 28.08 12.68
CA PRO A 112 -9.33 27.05 13.52
C PRO A 112 -10.78 26.73 13.12
N LYS A 113 -11.06 25.48 12.70
CA LYS A 113 -12.40 25.01 12.28
C LYS A 113 -12.78 23.69 12.92
N ASN A 114 -14.04 23.57 13.33
CA ASN A 114 -14.62 22.39 13.98
C ASN A 114 -14.97 21.26 12.98
N TYR A 115 -14.05 20.92 12.06
CA TYR A 115 -14.26 19.83 11.12
C TYR A 115 -14.28 18.49 11.86
N TYR A 116 -15.38 17.76 11.75
CA TYR A 116 -15.42 16.34 12.05
C TYR A 116 -14.97 15.54 10.83
N TYR A 117 -14.28 14.44 11.07
CA TYR A 117 -13.77 13.54 10.04
C TYR A 117 -14.36 12.15 10.23
N HIS A 118 -14.51 11.41 9.13
CA HIS A 118 -14.88 10.01 9.16
C HIS A 118 -14.05 9.24 8.13
N LEU A 119 -13.48 8.10 8.54
CA LEU A 119 -12.83 7.17 7.64
C LEU A 119 -13.86 6.10 7.28
N GLY A 120 -14.35 6.15 6.04
CA GLY A 120 -15.19 5.11 5.44
C GLY A 120 -14.37 4.13 4.62
N TYR A 121 -14.83 2.89 4.53
CA TYR A 121 -14.25 1.86 3.65
C TYR A 121 -15.34 1.17 2.83
N TYR A 122 -15.03 0.85 1.57
CA TYR A 122 -15.84 -0.08 0.77
C TYR A 122 -14.95 -0.97 -0.10
N GLU A 123 -15.50 -2.10 -0.53
CA GLU A 123 -14.89 -3.00 -1.51
C GLU A 123 -15.63 -2.87 -2.84
N LYS A 124 -14.91 -2.71 -3.95
CA LYS A 124 -15.51 -2.50 -5.28
C LYS A 124 -16.38 -3.68 -5.71
N ASP A 125 -16.00 -4.90 -5.33
CA ASP A 125 -16.74 -6.14 -5.59
C ASP A 125 -18.05 -6.25 -4.78
N ILE A 126 -18.26 -5.39 -3.76
CA ILE A 126 -19.45 -5.40 -2.89
C ILE A 126 -20.31 -4.15 -3.07
N ARG A 127 -19.71 -3.00 -3.36
CA ARG A 127 -20.39 -1.69 -3.42
C ARG A 127 -19.90 -0.86 -4.59
N ASP A 128 -20.86 -0.24 -5.25
CA ASP A 128 -20.63 0.78 -6.27
C ASP A 128 -19.89 2.00 -5.66
N PRO A 129 -18.77 2.46 -6.27
CA PRO A 129 -18.00 3.62 -5.81
C PRO A 129 -18.82 4.92 -5.73
N GLU A 130 -19.64 5.19 -6.73
CA GLU A 130 -20.32 6.47 -6.93
C GLU A 130 -21.49 6.57 -5.96
N GLN A 131 -22.32 5.52 -5.90
CA GLN A 131 -23.40 5.41 -4.92
C GLN A 131 -22.87 5.45 -3.49
N TYR A 132 -21.71 4.83 -3.20
CA TYR A 132 -21.13 4.89 -1.86
C TYR A 132 -20.80 6.34 -1.46
N VAL A 133 -20.12 7.10 -2.32
CA VAL A 133 -19.76 8.50 -2.02
C VAL A 133 -20.98 9.42 -2.01
N GLU A 134 -21.96 9.22 -2.89
CA GLU A 134 -23.18 10.03 -2.93
C GLU A 134 -24.01 9.91 -1.64
N ASN A 135 -24.14 8.71 -1.07
CA ASN A 135 -24.82 8.49 0.21
C ASN A 135 -24.22 9.31 1.39
N TYR A 136 -22.91 9.60 1.35
CA TYR A 136 -22.26 10.48 2.35
C TYR A 136 -22.52 11.96 2.05
N LYS A 137 -22.47 12.34 0.78
CA LYS A 137 -22.73 13.70 0.31
C LYS A 137 -24.17 14.15 0.63
N GLU A 138 -25.16 13.29 0.44
CA GLU A 138 -26.55 13.52 0.86
C GLU A 138 -26.67 13.68 2.39
N ALA A 139 -25.83 12.98 3.15
CA ALA A 139 -25.75 13.09 4.61
C ALA A 139 -24.92 14.30 5.11
N GLY A 140 -24.48 15.20 4.22
CA GLY A 140 -23.73 16.42 4.58
C GLY A 140 -22.22 16.21 4.77
N TRP A 141 -21.63 15.19 4.14
CA TRP A 141 -20.21 14.88 4.25
C TRP A 141 -19.46 15.00 2.91
N ASP A 142 -18.47 15.90 2.86
CA ASP A 142 -17.56 16.03 1.73
C ASP A 142 -16.57 14.86 1.70
N ASN A 143 -16.42 14.17 0.56
CA ASN A 143 -15.25 13.34 0.32
C ASN A 143 -14.05 14.24 -0.03
N ILE A 144 -12.99 14.22 0.77
CA ILE A 144 -11.83 15.12 0.62
C ILE A 144 -10.56 14.41 0.14
N TYR A 145 -10.45 13.10 0.38
CA TYR A 145 -9.30 12.30 -0.03
C TYR A 145 -9.70 10.81 -0.08
N HIS A 146 -9.08 10.05 -0.98
CA HIS A 146 -9.22 8.60 -1.04
C HIS A 146 -7.89 7.92 -1.37
N GLU A 147 -7.69 6.70 -0.87
CA GLU A 147 -6.50 5.88 -1.14
C GLU A 147 -6.88 4.40 -1.32
N LYS A 148 -6.05 3.63 -2.03
CA LYS A 148 -6.27 2.19 -2.20
C LYS A 148 -6.04 1.46 -0.87
N GLY A 149 -7.02 0.67 -0.46
CA GLY A 149 -6.97 -0.16 0.75
C GLY A 149 -6.65 -1.63 0.48
N GLU A 150 -6.71 -2.38 1.57
CA GLU A 150 -6.67 -3.83 1.61
C GLU A 150 -7.83 -4.46 0.81
N PHE A 151 -7.70 -5.73 0.40
CA PHE A 151 -8.76 -6.51 -0.26
C PHE A 151 -9.40 -5.86 -1.51
N ASP A 152 -8.63 -5.04 -2.22
CA ASP A 152 -9.03 -4.12 -3.32
C ASP A 152 -10.15 -3.11 -2.98
N GLY A 153 -10.34 -2.85 -1.69
CA GLY A 153 -11.16 -1.75 -1.21
C GLY A 153 -10.52 -0.37 -1.41
N VAL A 154 -11.31 0.65 -1.09
CA VAL A 154 -10.92 2.06 -1.15
C VAL A 154 -11.22 2.72 0.19
N TRP A 155 -10.18 3.27 0.81
CA TRP A 155 -10.28 4.13 1.98
C TRP A 155 -10.75 5.51 1.55
N ASN A 156 -11.75 6.05 2.24
CA ASN A 156 -12.37 7.33 1.93
C ASN A 156 -12.38 8.21 3.18
N TYR A 157 -11.84 9.42 3.06
CA TYR A 157 -11.79 10.41 4.11
C TYR A 157 -12.90 11.41 3.84
N PHE A 158 -13.90 11.37 4.71
CA PHE A 158 -15.03 12.27 4.70
C PHE A 158 -14.85 13.37 5.75
N ARG A 159 -15.40 14.56 5.49
CA ARG A 159 -15.32 15.73 6.36
C ARG A 159 -16.67 16.45 6.41
N THR A 160 -17.05 16.97 7.57
CA THR A 160 -18.22 17.86 7.71
C THR A 160 -17.93 18.98 8.72
N GLU A 161 -18.57 20.14 8.57
CA GLU A 161 -18.44 21.29 9.48
C GLU A 161 -19.70 21.39 10.36
N MET A 162 -19.53 21.46 11.68
CA MET A 162 -20.65 21.44 12.65
C MET A 162 -20.48 22.58 13.66
N ASP A 163 -21.43 23.51 13.70
CA ASP A 163 -21.34 24.71 14.55
C ASP A 163 -21.74 24.47 16.02
N ASP A 164 -22.66 23.54 16.30
CA ASP A 164 -23.26 23.36 17.64
C ASP A 164 -22.46 22.41 18.57
N GLY A 165 -21.45 21.71 18.03
CA GLY A 165 -20.65 20.73 18.77
C GLY A 165 -21.28 19.35 18.94
N THR A 166 -22.46 19.10 18.36
CA THR A 166 -23.05 17.75 18.31
C THR A 166 -22.21 16.85 17.41
N GLU A 167 -21.77 15.71 17.93
CA GLU A 167 -21.00 14.73 17.16
C GLU A 167 -21.88 14.07 16.06
N PRO A 168 -21.55 14.22 14.77
CA PRO A 168 -22.37 13.70 13.67
C PRO A 168 -22.20 12.18 13.51
N LYS A 169 -23.17 11.42 14.03
CA LYS A 169 -23.11 9.94 14.07
C LYS A 169 -23.44 9.28 12.73
N ILE A 170 -22.41 8.93 11.97
CA ILE A 170 -22.55 8.07 10.77
C ILE A 170 -22.80 6.62 11.21
N PHE A 171 -24.03 6.13 11.03
CA PHE A 171 -24.38 4.72 11.27
C PHE A 171 -24.20 3.80 10.05
N SER A 172 -24.03 4.34 8.84
CA SER A 172 -24.09 3.61 7.56
C SER A 172 -22.89 2.69 7.26
N ASP A 173 -21.71 2.95 7.84
CA ASP A 173 -20.49 2.18 7.54
C ASP A 173 -20.31 0.90 8.38
N ARG A 174 -21.17 0.66 9.39
CA ARG A 174 -21.06 -0.49 10.32
C ARG A 174 -20.84 -1.82 9.58
N MET A 175 -21.59 -2.07 8.51
CA MET A 175 -21.49 -3.30 7.73
C MET A 175 -20.19 -3.42 6.93
N SER A 176 -19.66 -2.32 6.39
CA SER A 176 -18.32 -2.27 5.77
C SER A 176 -17.24 -2.65 6.78
N ARG A 177 -17.25 -2.02 7.96
CA ARG A 177 -16.26 -2.26 9.03
C ARG A 177 -16.33 -3.70 9.54
N ILE A 178 -17.52 -4.27 9.70
CA ILE A 178 -17.71 -5.69 10.05
C ILE A 178 -17.13 -6.62 8.97
N ALA A 179 -17.36 -6.34 7.68
CA ALA A 179 -16.82 -7.15 6.59
C ALA A 179 -15.28 -7.10 6.54
N LEU A 180 -14.71 -5.89 6.61
CA LEU A 180 -13.26 -5.64 6.65
C LEU A 180 -12.61 -6.35 7.84
N TYR A 181 -13.11 -6.17 9.06
CA TYR A 181 -12.52 -6.78 10.25
C TYR A 181 -12.63 -8.31 10.23
N LYS A 182 -13.72 -8.89 9.70
CA LYS A 182 -13.84 -10.35 9.47
C LYS A 182 -12.79 -10.87 8.48
N ARG A 183 -12.60 -10.18 7.35
CA ARG A 183 -11.59 -10.55 6.34
C ARG A 183 -10.16 -10.43 6.88
N LEU A 184 -9.88 -9.34 7.60
CA LEU A 184 -8.58 -9.08 8.21
C LEU A 184 -8.23 -10.16 9.25
N LEU A 185 -9.16 -10.49 10.17
CA LEU A 185 -8.98 -11.59 11.12
C LEU A 185 -8.83 -12.95 10.42
N THR A 186 -9.55 -13.22 9.34
CA THR A 186 -9.46 -14.49 8.60
C THR A 186 -8.09 -14.65 7.93
N SER A 187 -7.62 -13.60 7.26
CA SER A 187 -6.27 -13.54 6.67
C SER A 187 -5.18 -13.71 7.74
N TRP A 188 -5.27 -12.94 8.83
CA TRP A 188 -4.27 -12.98 9.89
C TRP A 188 -4.29 -14.27 10.71
N ARG A 189 -5.44 -14.95 10.83
CA ARG A 189 -5.50 -16.28 11.44
C ARG A 189 -4.62 -17.26 10.67
N SER A 190 -4.69 -17.26 9.34
CA SER A 190 -3.83 -18.09 8.48
C SER A 190 -2.35 -17.76 8.69
N LEU A 191 -1.99 -16.47 8.61
CA LEU A 191 -0.63 -15.97 8.81
C LEU A 191 -0.06 -16.36 10.20
N LEU A 192 -0.86 -16.19 11.26
CA LEU A 192 -0.49 -16.57 12.63
C LEU A 192 -0.30 -18.09 12.78
N THR A 193 -1.15 -18.92 12.17
CA THR A 193 -0.96 -20.37 12.18
C THR A 193 0.30 -20.81 11.42
N MET A 194 0.58 -20.19 10.27
CA MET A 194 1.82 -20.45 9.53
C MET A 194 3.05 -20.04 10.34
N LEU A 195 3.06 -18.85 10.93
CA LEU A 195 4.18 -18.34 11.74
C LEU A 195 4.40 -19.16 13.03
N ALA A 196 3.33 -19.70 13.63
CA ALA A 196 3.43 -20.64 14.73
C ALA A 196 4.09 -21.97 14.30
N ILE A 197 3.69 -22.54 13.17
CA ILE A 197 4.32 -23.78 12.63
C ILE A 197 5.79 -23.53 12.29
N CYS A 198 6.12 -22.40 11.63
CA CYS A 198 7.49 -22.04 11.30
C CYS A 198 8.36 -21.84 12.55
N SER A 199 7.86 -21.20 13.60
CA SER A 199 8.63 -21.00 14.84
C SER A 199 8.86 -22.30 15.60
N VAL A 200 7.90 -23.22 15.64
CA VAL A 200 8.08 -24.59 16.18
C VAL A 200 9.13 -25.37 15.36
N PHE A 201 9.10 -25.27 14.03
CA PHE A 201 10.09 -25.93 13.17
C PHE A 201 11.50 -25.37 13.37
N ILE A 202 11.66 -24.04 13.49
CA ILE A 202 12.94 -23.39 13.78
C ILE A 202 13.46 -23.81 15.16
N LEU A 203 12.60 -23.87 16.19
CA LEU A 203 12.95 -24.38 17.52
C LEU A 203 13.44 -25.84 17.45
N GLY A 204 12.76 -26.69 16.67
CA GLY A 204 13.15 -28.09 16.45
C GLY A 204 14.52 -28.23 15.77
N LEU A 205 14.78 -27.44 14.72
CA LEU A 205 16.07 -27.40 14.05
C LEU A 205 17.20 -26.92 14.98
N LEU A 206 16.95 -25.88 15.78
CA LEU A 206 17.95 -25.37 16.73
C LEU A 206 18.24 -26.37 17.86
N ALA A 207 17.22 -27.09 18.34
CA ALA A 207 17.42 -28.17 19.31
C ALA A 207 18.22 -29.35 18.69
N PHE A 208 17.89 -29.76 17.46
CA PHE A 208 18.62 -30.83 16.76
C PHE A 208 20.09 -30.47 16.52
N LEU A 209 20.36 -29.24 16.03
CA LEU A 209 21.72 -28.74 15.85
C LEU A 209 22.47 -28.63 17.19
N TRP A 210 21.80 -28.29 18.29
CA TRP A 210 22.41 -28.23 19.61
C TRP A 210 22.83 -29.61 20.15
N LEU A 211 22.10 -30.68 19.85
CA LEU A 211 22.51 -32.05 20.19
C LEU A 211 23.69 -32.56 19.33
N GLY A 212 23.80 -32.11 18.07
CA GLY A 212 24.76 -32.65 17.09
C GLY A 212 26.12 -31.94 17.02
N VAL A 213 26.34 -30.87 17.78
CA VAL A 213 27.47 -29.94 17.57
C VAL A 213 28.46 -29.90 18.74
N ASN A 214 29.74 -30.14 18.44
CA ASN A 214 30.83 -29.97 19.39
C ASN A 214 30.97 -28.49 19.83
N ALA A 215 31.12 -28.27 21.14
CA ALA A 215 31.19 -26.93 21.72
C ALA A 215 32.46 -26.19 21.30
N SER A 216 32.31 -25.16 20.46
CA SER A 216 33.38 -24.27 20.02
C SER A 216 32.95 -22.81 20.13
N SER A 217 33.90 -21.88 20.19
CA SER A 217 33.59 -20.45 20.32
C SER A 217 32.71 -19.93 19.18
N ILE A 218 32.90 -20.45 17.96
CA ILE A 218 32.09 -20.08 16.78
C ILE A 218 30.64 -20.56 16.96
N THR A 219 30.45 -21.82 17.40
CA THR A 219 29.10 -22.41 17.55
C THR A 219 28.32 -21.77 18.70
N THR A 220 28.99 -21.40 19.79
CA THR A 220 28.33 -20.68 20.91
C THR A 220 27.90 -19.26 20.51
N ILE A 221 28.68 -18.53 19.70
CA ILE A 221 28.28 -17.22 19.15
C ILE A 221 27.06 -17.38 18.23
N GLY A 222 27.07 -18.35 17.32
CA GLY A 222 25.94 -18.65 16.43
C GLY A 222 24.63 -18.91 17.18
N MET A 223 24.68 -19.70 18.26
CA MET A 223 23.51 -19.95 19.12
C MET A 223 22.99 -18.68 19.81
N ARG A 224 23.86 -17.75 20.22
CA ARG A 224 23.43 -16.46 20.81
C ARG A 224 22.73 -15.57 19.78
N VAL A 225 23.30 -15.45 18.57
CA VAL A 225 22.70 -14.67 17.48
C VAL A 225 21.34 -15.26 17.07
N SER A 226 21.27 -16.58 16.91
CA SER A 226 20.00 -17.26 16.58
C SER A 226 18.93 -17.09 17.66
N GLY A 227 19.32 -17.17 18.94
CA GLY A 227 18.41 -16.91 20.07
C GLY A 227 17.85 -15.48 20.06
N ILE A 228 18.66 -14.48 19.71
CA ILE A 228 18.21 -13.08 19.56
C ILE A 228 17.22 -12.95 18.39
N ILE A 229 17.52 -13.55 17.23
CA ILE A 229 16.61 -13.56 16.07
C ILE A 229 15.27 -14.21 16.43
N LEU A 230 15.30 -15.31 17.18
CA LEU A 230 14.09 -16.01 17.61
C LEU A 230 13.26 -15.18 18.61
N LEU A 231 13.90 -14.45 19.53
CA LEU A 231 13.22 -13.51 20.42
C LEU A 231 12.59 -12.34 19.67
N LEU A 232 13.22 -11.84 18.59
CA LEU A 232 12.63 -10.81 17.72
C LEU A 232 11.40 -11.35 16.96
N ILE A 233 11.47 -12.58 16.44
CA ILE A 233 10.33 -13.26 15.80
C ILE A 233 9.17 -13.44 16.79
N LEU A 234 9.45 -13.86 18.03
CA LEU A 234 8.45 -13.98 19.09
C LEU A 234 7.85 -12.63 19.49
N ALA A 235 8.65 -11.56 19.57
CA ALA A 235 8.15 -10.22 19.87
C ALA A 235 7.21 -9.71 18.77
N VAL A 236 7.53 -9.94 17.49
CA VAL A 236 6.66 -9.63 16.34
C VAL A 236 5.38 -10.48 16.38
N PHE A 237 5.48 -11.78 16.66
CA PHE A 237 4.33 -12.68 16.79
C PHE A 237 3.37 -12.23 17.92
N LEU A 238 3.91 -11.83 19.07
CA LEU A 238 3.13 -11.27 20.18
C LEU A 238 2.48 -9.92 19.84
N LEU A 239 3.13 -9.08 19.04
CA LEU A 239 2.54 -7.84 18.52
C LEU A 239 1.36 -8.13 17.58
N TYR A 240 1.52 -9.04 16.62
CA TYR A 240 0.43 -9.47 15.74
C TYR A 240 -0.72 -10.12 16.52
N LEU A 241 -0.44 -10.96 17.54
CA LEU A 241 -1.47 -11.50 18.43
C LEU A 241 -2.21 -10.40 19.19
N ARG A 242 -1.50 -9.39 19.73
CA ARG A 242 -2.12 -8.25 20.42
C ARG A 242 -3.03 -7.45 19.49
N LEU A 243 -2.61 -7.23 18.24
CA LEU A 243 -3.39 -6.48 17.25
C LEU A 243 -4.60 -7.28 16.75
N TYR A 244 -4.45 -8.60 16.54
CA TYR A 244 -5.56 -9.54 16.28
C TYR A 244 -6.62 -9.46 17.39
N HIS A 245 -6.22 -9.47 18.67
CA HIS A 245 -7.15 -9.30 19.80
C HIS A 245 -7.70 -7.86 19.95
N LYS A 246 -7.07 -6.84 19.37
CA LYS A 246 -7.67 -5.48 19.27
C LYS A 246 -8.81 -5.49 18.25
N ILE A 247 -8.56 -6.01 17.05
CA ILE A 247 -9.55 -6.11 15.96
C ILE A 247 -10.73 -7.01 16.37
N GLY A 248 -10.46 -8.15 17.00
CA GLY A 248 -11.49 -9.07 17.49
C GLY A 248 -12.49 -8.41 18.43
N ARG A 249 -12.01 -7.61 19.40
CA ARG A 249 -12.88 -6.86 20.31
C ARG A 249 -13.67 -5.76 19.62
N LYS A 250 -13.04 -4.95 18.76
CA LYS A 250 -13.76 -3.95 17.95
C LYS A 250 -14.83 -4.58 17.04
N LEU A 251 -14.58 -5.77 16.50
CA LEU A 251 -15.59 -6.52 15.73
C LEU A 251 -16.76 -6.99 16.63
N GLU A 252 -16.49 -7.51 17.83
CA GLU A 252 -17.55 -7.85 18.78
C GLU A 252 -18.38 -6.64 19.21
N GLU A 253 -17.74 -5.50 19.47
CA GLU A 253 -18.38 -4.23 19.81
C GLU A 253 -19.31 -3.76 18.67
N LEU A 254 -18.83 -3.79 17.42
CA LEU A 254 -19.63 -3.44 16.23
C LEU A 254 -20.78 -4.41 15.92
N VAL A 255 -20.75 -5.65 16.44
CA VAL A 255 -21.79 -6.68 16.23
C VAL A 255 -22.83 -6.73 17.36
N LYS A 256 -22.51 -6.20 18.55
CA LYS A 256 -23.42 -6.17 19.72
C LYS A 256 -24.35 -4.95 19.77
N HIS A 257 -24.07 -3.91 18.98
CA HIS A 257 -24.82 -2.66 18.88
C HIS A 257 -25.41 -2.46 17.49
#